data_AF-A0A5N6UFF9-F1
#
_entry.id   AF-A0A5N6UFF9-F1
#
_cell.length_a   1.000
_cell.length_b   1.000
_cell.length_c   1.000
_cell.angle_alpha   90.00
_cell.angle_beta   90.00
_cell.angle_gamma   90.00
#
_symmetry.space_group_name_H-M   'P 1'
#
loop_
_entity.id
_entity.type
_entity.pdbx_description
1 polymer ?
#
loop_
_entity_poly.entity_id
_entity_poly.type
_entity_poly.pdbx_seq_one_letter_code
_entity_poly.pdbx_strand_id
1 'polypeptide(L)'
;MSSAAASPSTIIQQLKKVVENPELYRAHRHEIMSLAYRVEVELQSPFALFQGLIHAAMPLVAVRVCQQHKILQIMLENVGKGQPATSTASLAQDTGINEHGLEALLEFMAARHFVDHISANEFAPNKLTRLLLTPLFVDGVLL
;
A
#
# COMPACT_ATOMS: atom_id res chain seq x y z
N MET A 1 35.69 14.68 18.34
CA MET A 1 35.76 13.74 17.20
C MET A 1 34.49 13.95 16.38
N SER A 2 34.60 14.55 15.19
CA SER A 2 33.44 14.81 14.34
C SER A 2 33.02 13.50 13.68
N SER A 3 31.89 12.94 14.09
CA SER A 3 31.26 11.84 13.36
C SER A 3 30.86 12.40 12.00
N ALA A 4 31.57 12.02 10.95
CA ALA A 4 31.19 12.38 9.59
C ALA A 4 29.74 11.95 9.36
N ALA A 5 28.89 12.90 8.99
CA ALA A 5 27.50 12.60 8.67
C ALA A 5 27.47 11.49 7.61
N ALA A 6 26.64 10.47 7.82
CA ALA A 6 26.48 9.41 6.84
C ALA A 6 26.09 10.02 5.49
N SER A 7 26.72 9.57 4.41
CA SER A 7 26.35 10.03 3.07
C SER A 7 24.88 9.66 2.78
N PRO A 8 24.15 10.47 1.99
CA PRO A 8 22.76 10.14 1.61
C PRO A 8 22.62 8.74 1.01
N SER A 9 23.61 8.30 0.22
CA SER A 9 23.65 6.95 -0.36
C SER A 9 23.71 5.85 0.70
N THR A 10 24.43 6.06 1.80
CA THR A 10 24.51 5.12 2.91
C THR A 10 23.14 4.98 3.59
N ILE A 11 22.46 6.09 3.86
CA ILE A 11 21.12 6.08 4.50
C ILE A 11 20.13 5.34 3.61
N ILE A 12 20.09 5.65 2.31
CA ILE A 12 19.21 4.98 1.34
C ILE A 12 19.47 3.47 1.32
N GLN A 13 20.73 3.04 1.28
CA GLN A 13 21.07 1.62 1.24
C GLN A 13 20.65 0.89 2.53
N GLN A 14 20.81 1.53 3.70
CA GLN A 14 20.36 0.96 4.98
C GLN A 14 18.83 0.84 5.04
N LEU A 15 18.10 1.86 4.60
CA LEU A 15 16.63 1.80 4.54
C LEU A 15 16.14 0.69 3.61
N LYS A 16 16.78 0.50 2.44
CA LYS A 16 16.46 -0.62 1.54
C LYS A 16 16.63 -1.98 2.21
N LYS A 17 17.72 -2.19 2.95
CA LYS A 17 17.94 -3.43 3.70
C LYS A 17 16.86 -3.69 4.77
N VAL A 18 16.39 -2.63 5.44
CA VAL A 18 15.29 -2.73 6.41
C VAL A 18 13.98 -3.13 5.71
N VAL A 19 13.69 -2.56 4.53
CA VAL A 19 12.51 -2.93 3.72
C VAL A 19 12.58 -4.37 3.23
N GLU A 20 13.75 -4.81 2.77
CA GLU A 20 13.97 -6.17 2.25
C GLU A 20 13.86 -7.25 3.34
N ASN A 21 14.38 -6.98 4.55
CA ASN A 21 14.45 -7.96 5.64
C ASN A 21 14.10 -7.37 7.02
N PRO A 22 12.84 -6.94 7.25
CA PRO A 22 12.45 -6.26 8.48
C PRO A 22 12.59 -7.12 9.75
N GLU A 23 12.51 -8.45 9.63
CA GLU A 23 12.64 -9.38 10.76
C GLU A 23 14.01 -9.35 11.43
N LEU A 24 15.08 -9.02 10.68
CA LEU A 24 16.43 -8.88 11.24
C LEU A 24 16.54 -7.73 12.26
N TYR A 25 15.62 -6.77 12.20
CA TYR A 25 15.63 -5.54 13.00
C TYR A 25 14.58 -5.55 14.11
N ARG A 26 13.95 -6.70 14.37
CA ARG A 26 12.81 -6.83 15.29
C ARG A 26 13.08 -6.30 16.70
N ALA A 27 14.29 -6.52 17.22
CA ALA A 27 14.72 -6.05 18.54
C ALA A 27 14.69 -4.52 18.68
N HIS A 28 14.88 -3.79 17.58
CA HIS A 28 14.91 -2.32 17.54
C HIS A 28 13.75 -1.72 16.74
N ARG A 29 12.71 -2.52 16.46
CA ARG A 29 11.59 -2.14 15.58
C ARG A 29 10.98 -0.79 15.96
N HIS A 30 10.74 -0.56 17.26
CA HIS A 30 10.07 0.64 17.73
C HIS A 30 10.88 1.92 17.47
N GLU A 31 12.19 1.85 17.73
CA GLU A 31 13.11 2.97 17.51
C GLU A 31 13.28 3.26 16.02
N ILE A 32 13.46 2.22 15.21
CA ILE A 32 13.56 2.34 13.75
C ILE A 32 12.30 2.96 13.16
N MET A 33 11.12 2.51 13.60
CA MET A 33 9.85 3.10 13.16
C MET A 33 9.72 4.57 13.58
N SER A 34 10.04 4.90 14.84
CA SER A 34 9.97 6.28 15.32
C SER A 34 10.89 7.22 14.52
N LEU A 35 12.13 6.79 14.23
CA LEU A 35 13.06 7.57 13.43
C LEU A 35 12.59 7.68 11.97
N ALA A 36 12.10 6.60 11.38
CA ALA A 36 11.57 6.63 10.01
C ALA A 36 10.43 7.63 9.87
N TYR A 37 9.48 7.66 10.81
CA TYR A 37 8.39 8.64 10.81
C TYR A 37 8.90 10.08 10.95
N ARG A 38 9.87 10.33 11.83
CA ARG A 38 10.44 11.67 11.98
C ARG A 38 11.20 12.12 10.73
N VAL A 39 11.99 11.22 10.14
CA VAL A 39 12.70 11.49 8.89
C VAL A 39 11.72 11.77 7.76
N GLU A 40 10.61 11.03 7.66
CA GLU A 40 9.56 11.29 6.68
C GLU A 40 9.01 12.73 6.83
N VAL A 41 8.63 13.13 8.04
CA VAL A 41 8.09 14.47 8.31
C VAL A 41 9.09 15.58 7.98
N GLU A 42 10.36 15.43 8.38
CA GLU A 42 11.40 16.44 8.15
C GLU A 42 11.80 16.57 6.67
N LEU A 43 11.67 15.49 5.89
CA LEU A 43 11.98 15.50 4.46
C LEU A 43 10.79 15.89 3.57
N GLN A 44 9.57 15.84 4.10
CA GLN A 44 8.37 16.26 3.38
C GLN A 44 8.30 17.78 3.23
N SER A 45 7.79 18.24 2.07
CA SER A 45 7.43 19.64 1.93
C SER A 45 6.21 19.97 2.81
N PRO A 46 6.04 21.21 3.29
CA PRO A 46 4.85 21.60 4.05
C PRO A 46 3.54 21.31 3.33
N PHE A 47 3.53 21.42 2.00
CA PHE A 47 2.38 21.08 1.17
C PHE A 47 2.10 19.57 1.14
N ALA A 48 3.14 18.74 0.98
CA ALA A 48 2.99 17.28 1.02
C ALA A 48 2.50 16.80 2.40
N LEU A 49 3.01 17.40 3.48
CA LEU A 49 2.54 17.13 4.85
C LEU A 49 1.06 17.47 5.00
N PHE A 50 0.64 18.65 4.54
CA PHE A 50 -0.76 19.09 4.59
C PHE A 50 -1.69 18.18 3.76
N GLN A 51 -1.27 17.79 2.56
CA GLN A 51 -2.01 16.81 1.76
C GLN A 51 -2.13 15.45 2.46
N GLY A 52 -1.07 15.00 3.14
CA GLY A 52 -1.10 13.80 3.97
C GLY A 52 -2.17 13.85 5.06
N LEU A 53 -2.33 15.01 5.71
CA LEU A 53 -3.36 15.23 6.73
C LEU A 53 -4.78 15.22 6.15
N ILE A 54 -5.02 15.97 5.07
CA ILE A 54 -6.34 16.02 4.42
C ILE A 54 -6.78 14.63 3.94
N HIS A 55 -5.84 13.86 3.39
CA HIS A 55 -6.12 12.55 2.81
C HIS A 55 -5.83 11.39 3.76
N ALA A 56 -5.66 11.65 5.06
CA ALA A 56 -5.35 10.61 6.05
C ALA A 56 -6.40 9.49 6.09
N ALA A 57 -7.66 9.82 5.83
CA ALA A 57 -8.77 8.86 5.79
C ALA A 57 -8.89 8.12 4.44
N MET A 58 -8.28 8.60 3.36
CA MET A 58 -8.44 8.04 2.01
C MET A 58 -8.06 6.55 1.92
N PRO A 59 -6.96 6.08 2.52
CA PRO A 59 -6.64 4.65 2.53
C PRO A 59 -7.75 3.77 3.09
N LEU A 60 -8.41 4.21 4.18
CA LEU A 60 -9.49 3.45 4.80
C LEU A 60 -10.72 3.39 3.89
N VAL A 61 -11.09 4.53 3.29
CA VAL A 61 -12.21 4.61 2.34
C VAL A 61 -11.93 3.74 1.10
N ALA A 62 -10.73 3.83 0.52
CA ALA A 62 -10.34 3.05 -0.65
C ALA A 62 -10.40 1.54 -0.37
N VAL A 63 -9.82 1.09 0.75
CA VAL A 63 -9.90 -0.31 1.19
C VAL A 63 -11.36 -0.74 1.35
N ARG A 64 -12.20 0.08 2.00
CA ARG A 64 -13.60 -0.26 2.24
C ARG A 64 -14.39 -0.40 0.95
N VAL A 65 -14.20 0.51 -0.02
CA VAL A 65 -14.81 0.42 -1.35
C VAL A 65 -14.37 -0.88 -2.02
N CYS A 66 -13.08 -1.22 -2.00
CA CYS A 66 -12.60 -2.47 -2.59
C CYS A 66 -13.20 -3.72 -1.93
N GLN A 67 -13.41 -3.72 -0.61
CA GLN A 67 -14.07 -4.81 0.11
C GLN A 67 -15.56 -4.90 -0.25
N GLN A 68 -16.29 -3.79 -0.22
CA GLN A 68 -17.73 -3.73 -0.49
C GLN A 68 -18.08 -4.23 -1.89
N HIS A 69 -17.25 -3.89 -2.87
CA HIS A 69 -17.44 -4.30 -4.26
C HIS A 69 -16.67 -5.58 -4.63
N LYS A 70 -16.13 -6.30 -3.65
CA LYS A 70 -15.40 -7.57 -3.82
C LYS A 70 -14.18 -7.49 -4.77
N ILE A 71 -13.65 -6.30 -5.03
CA ILE A 71 -12.53 -6.06 -5.94
C ILE A 71 -11.31 -6.90 -5.53
N LEU A 72 -10.88 -6.79 -4.27
CA LEU A 72 -9.71 -7.53 -3.77
C LEU A 72 -9.94 -9.06 -3.78
N GLN A 73 -11.20 -9.48 -3.58
CA GLN A 73 -11.57 -10.88 -3.56
C GLN A 73 -11.50 -11.49 -4.97
N ILE A 74 -12.05 -10.80 -5.97
CA ILE A 74 -11.97 -11.20 -7.38
C ILE A 74 -10.51 -11.38 -7.81
N MET A 75 -9.64 -10.42 -7.44
CA MET A 75 -8.20 -10.51 -7.74
C MET A 75 -7.56 -11.78 -7.14
N LEU A 76 -7.87 -12.13 -5.88
CA LEU A 76 -7.36 -13.37 -5.26
C LEU A 76 -7.92 -14.63 -5.92
N GLU A 77 -9.20 -14.63 -6.29
CA GLU A 77 -9.83 -15.76 -6.98
C GLU A 77 -9.19 -15.98 -8.36
N ASN A 78 -8.87 -14.91 -9.08
CA ASN A 78 -8.19 -14.98 -10.38
C ASN A 78 -6.77 -15.55 -10.26
N VAL A 79 -6.02 -15.18 -9.21
CA VAL A 79 -4.74 -15.83 -8.91
C VAL A 79 -4.92 -17.33 -8.70
N GLY A 80 -5.98 -17.76 -7.99
CA GLY A 80 -6.33 -19.17 -7.82
C GLY A 80 -6.67 -19.90 -9.12
N LYS A 81 -7.13 -19.18 -10.15
CA LYS A 81 -7.41 -19.69 -11.50
C LYS A 81 -6.19 -19.64 -12.43
N GLY A 82 -5.02 -19.26 -11.94
CA GLY A 82 -3.79 -19.14 -12.73
C GLY A 82 -3.65 -17.81 -13.48
N GLN A 83 -4.43 -16.79 -13.13
CA GLN A 83 -4.33 -15.43 -13.65
C GLN A 83 -3.63 -14.53 -12.61
N PRO A 84 -2.31 -14.31 -12.71
CA PRO A 84 -1.54 -13.64 -11.66
C PRO A 84 -1.87 -12.15 -11.50
N ALA A 85 -2.44 -11.52 -12.53
CA ALA A 85 -2.88 -10.13 -12.52
C ALA A 85 -4.31 -10.06 -13.07
N THR A 86 -5.06 -9.05 -12.62
CA THR A 86 -6.42 -8.78 -13.11
C THR A 86 -6.45 -7.40 -13.75
N SER A 87 -7.08 -7.31 -14.92
CA SER A 87 -7.22 -6.05 -15.64
C SER A 87 -8.36 -5.19 -15.08
N THR A 88 -8.24 -3.87 -15.19
CA THR A 88 -9.30 -2.91 -14.86
C THR A 88 -10.59 -3.19 -15.63
N ALA A 89 -10.49 -3.49 -16.93
CA ALA A 89 -11.64 -3.86 -17.76
C ALA A 89 -12.38 -5.10 -17.23
N SER A 90 -11.66 -6.15 -16.83
CA SER A 90 -12.27 -7.35 -16.25
C SER A 90 -12.96 -7.05 -14.93
N LEU A 91 -12.32 -6.30 -14.04
CA LEU A 91 -12.94 -5.93 -12.77
C LEU A 91 -14.14 -5.00 -12.95
N ALA A 92 -14.11 -4.09 -13.92
CA ALA A 92 -15.24 -3.23 -14.25
C ALA A 92 -16.45 -4.06 -14.70
N GLN A 93 -16.21 -5.08 -15.54
CA GLN A 93 -17.23 -6.03 -15.95
C GLN A 93 -17.81 -6.83 -14.76
N ASP A 94 -16.96 -7.33 -13.88
CA ASP A 94 -17.37 -8.18 -12.75
C ASP A 94 -18.07 -7.40 -11.63
N THR A 95 -17.74 -6.12 -11.46
CA THR A 95 -18.24 -5.29 -10.34
C THR A 95 -19.33 -4.30 -10.75
N GLY A 96 -19.49 -4.02 -12.05
CA GLY A 96 -20.36 -2.97 -12.56
C GLY A 96 -19.90 -1.54 -12.27
N ILE A 97 -18.67 -1.37 -11.75
CA ILE A 97 -18.06 -0.05 -11.51
C ILE A 97 -17.53 0.50 -12.83
N ASN A 98 -17.61 1.83 -13.00
CA ASN A 98 -16.98 2.51 -14.12
C ASN A 98 -15.46 2.24 -14.17
N GLU A 99 -14.97 1.79 -15.32
CA GLU A 99 -13.58 1.39 -15.52
C GLU A 99 -12.57 2.48 -15.15
N HIS A 100 -12.80 3.74 -15.54
CA HIS A 100 -11.87 4.84 -15.22
C HIS A 100 -11.84 5.13 -13.71
N GLY A 101 -12.99 5.06 -13.04
CA GLY A 101 -13.05 5.19 -11.58
C GLY A 101 -12.31 4.06 -10.87
N LEU A 102 -12.37 2.86 -11.43
CA LEU A 102 -11.68 1.68 -10.91
C LEU A 102 -10.16 1.75 -11.13
N GLU A 103 -9.73 2.25 -12.28
CA GLU A 103 -8.33 2.54 -12.59
C GLU A 103 -7.74 3.52 -11.57
N ALA A 104 -8.38 4.67 -11.39
CA ALA A 104 -7.93 5.67 -10.41
C ALA A 104 -7.87 5.11 -8.97
N LEU A 105 -8.83 4.27 -8.59
CA LEU A 105 -8.85 3.60 -7.29
C LEU A 105 -7.67 2.61 -7.17
N LEU A 106 -7.43 1.79 -8.19
CA LEU A 106 -6.37 0.77 -8.17
C LEU A 106 -4.97 1.39 -8.27
N GLU A 107 -4.80 2.47 -9.01
CA GLU A 107 -3.57 3.28 -9.01
C GLU A 107 -3.27 3.82 -7.61
N PHE A 108 -4.28 4.39 -6.93
CA PHE A 108 -4.13 4.84 -5.55
C PHE A 108 -3.77 3.68 -4.61
N MET A 109 -4.44 2.53 -4.76
CA MET A 109 -4.18 1.35 -3.93
C MET A 109 -2.76 0.81 -4.16
N ALA A 110 -2.27 0.81 -5.40
CA ALA A 110 -0.93 0.38 -5.74
C ALA A 110 0.14 1.35 -5.26
N ALA A 111 -0.09 2.66 -5.37
CA ALA A 111 0.81 3.69 -4.84
C ALA A 111 1.00 3.57 -3.31
N ARG A 112 0.03 2.98 -2.62
CA ARG A 112 0.07 2.69 -1.17
C ARG A 112 0.42 1.23 -0.84
N HIS A 113 0.79 0.44 -1.85
CA HIS A 113 1.19 -0.96 -1.74
C HIS A 113 0.11 -1.90 -1.18
N PHE A 114 -1.16 -1.53 -1.27
CA PHE A 114 -2.28 -2.42 -0.93
C PHE A 114 -2.50 -3.52 -1.98
N VAL A 115 -2.07 -3.26 -3.21
CA VAL A 115 -1.95 -4.17 -4.36
C VAL A 115 -0.64 -3.86 -5.08
N ASP A 116 -0.24 -4.72 -6.01
CA ASP A 116 0.92 -4.48 -6.88
C ASP A 116 0.45 -3.98 -8.25
N HIS A 117 1.11 -2.94 -8.77
CA HIS A 117 0.92 -2.46 -10.14
C HIS A 117 1.83 -3.24 -11.08
N ILE A 118 1.24 -3.95 -12.05
CA ILE A 118 1.96 -4.85 -12.97
C ILE A 118 2.19 -4.17 -14.31
N SER A 119 1.14 -3.57 -14.86
CA SER A 119 1.16 -2.83 -16.11
C SER A 119 0.05 -1.78 -16.09
N ALA A 120 -0.02 -0.91 -17.11
CA ALA A 120 -0.90 0.27 -17.15
C ALA A 120 -2.35 0.01 -16.71
N ASN A 121 -2.87 -1.18 -16.95
CA ASN A 121 -4.24 -1.56 -16.62
C ASN A 121 -4.34 -2.87 -15.82
N GLU A 122 -3.24 -3.36 -15.25
CA GLU A 122 -3.20 -4.66 -14.57
C GLU A 122 -2.61 -4.56 -13.17
N PHE A 123 -3.31 -5.19 -12.23
CA PHE A 123 -2.97 -5.17 -10.82
C PHE A 123 -2.98 -6.58 -10.25
N ALA A 124 -2.11 -6.85 -9.29
CA ALA A 124 -2.01 -8.16 -8.63
C ALA A 124 -2.20 -8.04 -7.11
N PRO A 125 -2.83 -9.05 -6.47
CA PRO A 125 -2.95 -9.07 -5.03
C PRO A 125 -1.61 -9.47 -4.40
N ASN A 126 -1.25 -8.79 -3.31
CA ASN A 126 -0.03 -9.05 -2.55
C ASN A 126 -0.34 -9.53 -1.12
N LYS A 127 0.68 -9.58 -0.26
CA LYS A 127 0.53 -10.02 1.13
C LYS A 127 -0.48 -9.14 1.90
N LEU A 128 -0.46 -7.83 1.66
CA LEU A 128 -1.37 -6.90 2.32
C LEU A 128 -2.80 -7.05 1.81
N THR A 129 -2.99 -7.29 0.51
CA THR A 129 -4.32 -7.61 -0.05
C THR A 129 -4.98 -8.78 0.69
N ARG A 130 -4.23 -9.85 0.97
CA ARG A 130 -4.74 -11.01 1.73
C ARG A 130 -5.09 -10.65 3.17
N LEU A 131 -4.26 -9.83 3.82
CA LEU A 131 -4.49 -9.39 5.19
C LEU A 131 -5.79 -8.56 5.30
N LEU A 132 -6.02 -7.65 4.36
CA LEU A 132 -7.19 -6.77 4.29
C LEU A 132 -8.51 -7.52 4.07
N LEU A 133 -8.46 -8.78 3.63
CA LEU A 133 -9.62 -9.64 3.46
C LEU A 133 -9.85 -10.61 4.63
N THR A 134 -8.99 -10.59 5.65
CA THR A 134 -9.25 -11.36 6.87
C THR A 134 -10.41 -10.75 7.66
N PRO A 135 -11.23 -11.56 8.38
CA PRO A 135 -12.44 -11.07 9.07
C PRO A 135 -12.20 -9.86 9.97
N LEU A 136 -11.04 -9.79 10.64
CA LEU A 136 -10.67 -8.65 11.48
C LEU A 136 -10.72 -7.31 10.75
N PHE A 137 -10.31 -7.25 9.48
CA PHE A 137 -10.26 -6.00 8.71
C PHE A 137 -11.50 -5.78 7.83
N VAL A 138 -12.35 -6.79 7.66
CA VAL A 138 -13.60 -6.70 6.90
C VAL A 138 -14.78 -6.37 7.83
N ASP A 139 -14.84 -7.02 8.98
CA ASP A 139 -15.94 -6.96 9.94
C ASP A 139 -15.60 -6.15 11.20
N GLY A 140 -14.30 -6.07 11.56
CA GLY A 140 -13.84 -5.39 12.78
C GLY A 140 -13.83 -3.86 12.71
N VAL A 141 -14.10 -3.27 11.54
CA VAL A 141 -14.31 -1.84 11.35
C VAL A 141 -15.81 -1.57 11.24
N LEU A 142 -16.53 -1.77 12.35
CA LEU A 142 -17.86 -1.19 12.53
C LEU A 142 -17.64 0.30 12.85
N LEU A 143 -17.84 1.17 11.87
CA LEU A 143 -17.98 2.62 12.10
C LEU A 143 -19.31 2.91 12.82
#